data_AF-A0A1C5ZR45-F1
#
_entry.id   AF-A0A1C5ZR45-F1
#
_cell.length_a   1.000
_cell.length_b   1.000
_cell.length_c   1.000
_cell.angle_alpha   90.00
_cell.angle_beta   90.00
_cell.angle_gamma   90.00
#
_symmetry.space_group_name_H-M   'P 1'
#
loop_
_entity.id
_entity.type
_entity.pdbx_description
1 polymer ?
#
loop_
_entity_poly.entity_id
_entity_poly.type
_entity_poly.pdbx_seq_one_letter_code
_entity_poly.pdbx_strand_id
1 'polypeptide(L)'
;MKRNKPRQNIIKAFNAAIEGVIYTFKHERNMKIHYIIAIVVLLISLFLDLDRVEMMILLLSISLVIVSEMFNTAVENAVDLITNEIHPLAKIAKDVAAGGVLIASLNAVAVGYLIFYDKFMHLSQSVIVSIRKSDPHVTLICIVLVLISVVVVKALTSTGTPLQGGMPSGHAALAFALATSITMIIENPIVSALGYIMAILVAQSRIEGKIHTFWETVAGALLGILVAMLVFQIKIFNFY
;
A
#
# COMPACT_ATOMS: atom_id res chain seq x y z
N MET A 1 -23.26 48.30 6.78
CA MET A 1 -22.00 48.66 6.08
C MET A 1 -21.45 47.43 5.36
N LYS A 2 -21.51 47.37 4.02
CA LYS A 2 -20.78 46.36 3.24
C LYS A 2 -19.30 46.77 3.25
N ARG A 3 -18.45 46.06 4.00
CA ARG A 3 -16.99 46.21 3.92
C ARG A 3 -16.57 45.88 2.48
N ASN A 4 -16.19 46.88 1.71
CA ASN A 4 -15.45 46.68 0.46
C ASN A 4 -14.13 45.99 0.82
N LYS A 5 -14.08 44.65 0.72
CA LYS A 5 -12.80 43.94 0.73
C LYS A 5 -12.02 44.50 -0.47
N PRO A 6 -10.86 45.14 -0.28
CA PRO A 6 -10.03 45.56 -1.40
C PRO A 6 -9.78 44.33 -2.26
N ARG A 7 -9.93 44.44 -3.60
CA ARG A 7 -9.64 43.34 -4.53
C ARG A 7 -8.27 42.78 -4.15
N GLN A 8 -8.25 41.55 -3.63
CA GLN A 8 -6.99 40.94 -3.24
C GLN A 8 -6.10 40.95 -4.47
N ASN A 9 -4.93 41.57 -4.33
CA ASN A 9 -3.95 41.60 -5.40
C ASN A 9 -3.68 40.14 -5.78
N ILE A 10 -3.74 39.80 -7.07
CA ILE A 10 -3.65 38.39 -7.53
C ILE A 10 -2.41 37.70 -6.94
N ILE A 11 -1.30 38.43 -6.88
CA ILE A 11 -0.04 38.00 -6.26
C ILE A 11 -0.21 37.60 -4.79
N LYS A 12 -1.01 38.34 -4.00
CA LYS A 12 -1.28 38.00 -2.60
C LYS A 12 -2.11 36.72 -2.47
N ALA A 13 -3.05 36.47 -3.38
CA ALA A 13 -3.84 35.24 -3.38
C ALA A 13 -2.97 34.01 -3.71
N PHE A 14 -2.07 34.14 -4.70
CA PHE A 14 -1.11 33.09 -5.03
C PHE A 14 -0.14 32.81 -3.88
N ASN A 15 0.41 33.85 -3.25
CA ASN A 15 1.30 33.67 -2.09
C ASN A 15 0.59 32.94 -0.94
N ALA A 16 -0.65 33.29 -0.63
CA ALA A 16 -1.43 32.61 0.40
C ALA A 16 -1.69 31.12 0.06
N ALA A 17 -1.97 30.80 -1.21
CA ALA A 17 -2.15 29.43 -1.65
C ALA A 17 -0.84 28.62 -1.52
N ILE A 18 0.29 29.19 -1.92
CA ILE A 18 1.62 28.58 -1.79
C ILE A 18 1.98 28.37 -0.33
N GLU A 19 1.73 29.36 0.54
CA GLU A 19 1.93 29.24 1.98
C GLU A 19 1.10 28.08 2.56
N GLY A 20 -0.14 27.89 2.10
CA GLY A 20 -0.97 26.73 2.47
C GLY A 20 -0.33 25.39 2.09
N VAL A 21 0.17 25.25 0.86
CA VAL A 21 0.87 24.04 0.41
C VAL A 21 2.13 23.79 1.25
N ILE A 22 2.95 24.84 1.47
CA ILE A 22 4.17 24.75 2.27
C ILE A 22 3.85 24.38 3.72
N TYR A 23 2.79 24.96 4.28
CA TYR A 23 2.34 24.68 5.64
C TYR A 23 2.00 23.20 5.80
N THR A 24 1.11 22.66 4.95
CA THR A 24 0.71 21.25 4.99
C THR A 24 1.92 20.34 4.80
N PHE A 25 2.81 20.64 3.85
CA PHE A 25 4.02 19.85 3.64
C PHE A 25 4.97 19.84 4.86
N LYS A 26 5.09 20.95 5.59
CA LYS A 26 5.99 21.03 6.75
C LYS A 26 5.44 20.32 7.98
N HIS A 27 4.14 20.45 8.23
CA HIS A 27 3.51 19.99 9.48
C HIS A 27 2.99 18.56 9.37
N GLU A 28 2.43 18.16 8.22
CA GLU A 28 1.85 16.83 8.08
C GLU A 28 2.86 15.77 7.62
N ARG A 29 2.93 14.67 8.38
CA ARG A 29 3.78 13.53 8.04
C ARG A 29 3.27 12.80 6.81
N ASN A 30 1.95 12.60 6.71
CA ASN A 30 1.33 11.87 5.60
C ASN A 30 1.52 12.63 4.28
N MET A 31 1.34 13.96 4.27
CA MET A 31 1.68 14.81 3.13
C MET A 31 3.13 14.61 2.62
N LYS A 32 4.12 14.55 3.51
CA LYS A 32 5.53 14.28 3.12
C LYS A 32 5.67 12.92 2.45
N ILE A 33 5.02 11.89 3.00
CA ILE A 33 5.04 10.53 2.44
C ILE A 33 4.41 10.53 1.04
N HIS A 34 3.25 11.15 0.87
CA HIS A 34 2.58 11.24 -0.43
C HIS A 34 3.42 11.98 -1.48
N TYR A 35 4.10 13.07 -1.10
CA TYR A 35 5.02 13.77 -2.00
C TYR A 35 6.24 12.92 -2.40
N ILE A 36 6.85 12.20 -1.46
CA ILE A 36 7.98 11.31 -1.76
C ILE A 36 7.55 10.19 -2.72
N ILE A 37 6.41 9.56 -2.44
CA ILE A 37 5.85 8.50 -3.31
C ILE A 37 5.54 9.08 -4.70
N ALA A 38 4.92 10.26 -4.77
CA ALA A 38 4.64 10.93 -6.05
C ALA A 38 5.91 11.18 -6.87
N ILE A 39 6.99 11.65 -6.25
CA ILE A 39 8.28 11.84 -6.92
C ILE A 39 8.81 10.51 -7.46
N VAL A 40 8.81 9.45 -6.64
CA VAL A 40 9.29 8.13 -7.06
C VAL A 40 8.47 7.59 -8.24
N VAL A 41 7.15 7.70 -8.17
CA VAL A 41 6.23 7.26 -9.23
C VAL A 41 6.45 8.04 -10.52
N LEU A 42 6.66 9.36 -10.44
CA LEU A 42 6.97 10.19 -11.61
C LEU A 42 8.36 9.88 -12.19
N LEU A 43 9.35 9.55 -11.37
CA LEU A 43 10.65 9.11 -11.87
C LEU A 43 10.54 7.78 -12.61
N ILE A 44 9.80 6.81 -12.05
CA ILE A 44 9.54 5.52 -12.70
C ILE A 44 8.80 5.72 -14.02
N SER A 45 7.81 6.62 -14.08
CA SER A 45 7.05 6.85 -15.31
C SER A 45 7.86 7.43 -16.46
N LEU A 46 8.93 8.18 -16.18
CA LEU A 46 9.86 8.67 -17.19
C LEU A 46 10.63 7.53 -17.90
N PHE A 47 10.78 6.37 -17.25
CA PHE A 47 11.45 5.21 -17.84
C PHE A 47 10.49 4.24 -18.56
N LEU A 48 9.17 4.47 -18.48
CA LEU A 48 8.15 3.51 -18.95
C LEU A 48 7.35 3.98 -20.18
N ASP A 49 7.84 4.96 -20.93
CA ASP A 49 7.23 5.47 -22.17
C ASP A 49 5.69 5.59 -22.09
N LEU A 50 5.22 6.35 -21.09
CA LEU A 50 3.79 6.63 -20.92
C LEU A 50 3.28 7.53 -22.05
N ASP A 51 2.11 7.18 -22.59
CA ASP A 51 1.38 8.05 -23.50
C ASP A 51 0.84 9.28 -22.75
N ARG A 52 0.51 10.34 -23.51
CA ARG A 52 0.03 11.61 -22.97
C ARG A 52 -1.20 11.44 -22.09
N VAL A 53 -2.13 10.56 -22.46
CA VAL A 53 -3.36 10.31 -21.68
C VAL A 53 -3.02 9.63 -20.36
N GLU A 54 -2.15 8.63 -20.38
CA GLU A 54 -1.70 7.91 -19.18
C GLU A 54 -0.99 8.86 -18.21
N MET A 55 -0.09 9.71 -18.72
CA MET A 55 0.59 10.73 -17.92
C MET A 55 -0.39 11.73 -17.31
N MET A 56 -1.40 12.18 -18.07
CA MET A 56 -2.44 13.09 -17.54
C MET A 56 -3.24 12.43 -16.41
N ILE A 57 -3.66 11.17 -16.57
CA ILE A 57 -4.43 10.42 -15.57
C ILE A 57 -3.58 10.18 -14.31
N LEU A 58 -2.28 9.87 -14.47
CA LEU A 58 -1.34 9.69 -13.38
C LEU A 58 -1.17 10.99 -12.57
N LEU A 59 -0.94 12.12 -13.26
CA LEU A 59 -0.80 13.44 -12.63
C LEU A 59 -2.08 13.86 -11.90
N LEU A 60 -3.25 13.62 -12.49
CA LEU A 60 -4.54 13.88 -11.85
C LEU A 60 -4.72 13.04 -10.58
N SER A 61 -4.35 11.77 -10.63
CA SER A 61 -4.47 10.86 -9.47
C SER A 61 -3.54 11.28 -8.33
N ILE A 62 -2.30 11.63 -8.64
CA ILE A 62 -1.34 12.18 -7.65
C ILE A 62 -1.87 13.49 -7.06
N SER A 63 -2.35 14.40 -7.92
CA SER A 63 -2.87 15.69 -7.48
C SER A 63 -4.11 15.54 -6.59
N LEU A 64 -4.98 14.58 -6.88
CA LEU A 64 -6.16 14.29 -6.07
C LEU A 64 -5.79 13.84 -4.64
N VAL A 65 -4.76 13.01 -4.48
CA VAL A 65 -4.27 12.59 -3.16
C VAL A 65 -3.75 13.81 -2.37
N ILE A 66 -2.92 14.64 -3.00
CA ILE A 66 -2.36 15.86 -2.38
C ILE A 66 -3.47 16.82 -1.96
N VAL A 67 -4.45 17.06 -2.84
CA VAL A 67 -5.60 17.93 -2.54
C VAL A 67 -6.44 17.37 -1.40
N SER A 68 -6.68 16.05 -1.38
CA SER A 68 -7.44 15.40 -0.31
C SER A 68 -6.72 15.53 1.03
N GLU A 69 -5.40 15.38 1.05
CA GLU A 69 -4.57 15.58 2.25
C GLU A 69 -4.63 17.03 2.74
N MET A 70 -4.55 18.01 1.84
CA MET A 70 -4.71 19.43 2.20
C MET A 70 -6.08 19.72 2.79
N PHE A 71 -7.15 19.11 2.27
CA PHE A 71 -8.48 19.22 2.86
C PHE A 71 -8.56 18.55 4.23
N ASN A 72 -7.93 17.39 4.41
CA ASN A 72 -7.85 16.75 5.72
C ASN A 72 -7.21 17.66 6.76
N THR A 73 -6.04 18.23 6.45
CA THR A 73 -5.34 19.18 7.32
C THR A 73 -6.17 20.43 7.60
N ALA A 74 -6.89 20.95 6.60
CA ALA A 74 -7.75 22.12 6.79
C ALA A 74 -8.91 21.82 7.74
N VAL A 75 -9.55 20.66 7.62
CA VAL A 75 -10.62 20.20 8.52
C VAL A 75 -10.08 19.97 9.93
N GLU A 76 -8.95 19.29 10.07
CA GLU A 76 -8.30 19.06 11.37
C GLU A 76 -8.03 20.38 12.10
N ASN A 77 -7.34 21.32 11.45
CA ASN A 77 -7.03 22.62 12.05
C ASN A 77 -8.28 23.45 12.37
N ALA A 78 -9.32 23.39 11.52
CA ALA A 78 -10.57 24.09 11.80
C ALA A 78 -11.31 23.49 13.01
N VAL A 79 -11.28 22.17 13.17
CA VAL A 79 -11.88 21.48 14.31
C VAL A 79 -11.08 21.75 15.60
N ASP A 80 -9.76 21.69 15.53
CA ASP A 80 -8.86 21.93 16.67
C ASP A 80 -8.88 23.38 17.17
N LEU A 81 -9.22 24.33 16.28
CA LEU A 81 -9.45 25.72 16.68
C LEU A 81 -10.72 25.89 17.55
N ILE A 82 -11.76 25.07 17.32
CA ILE A 82 -13.07 25.24 17.95
C ILE A 82 -13.13 24.57 19.33
N THR A 83 -12.55 23.38 19.46
CA THR A 83 -12.63 22.60 20.71
C THR A 83 -11.41 21.72 20.91
N ASN A 84 -10.92 21.69 22.14
CA ASN A 84 -9.90 20.72 22.60
C ASN A 84 -10.52 19.48 23.27
N GLU A 85 -11.83 19.50 23.55
CA GLU A 85 -12.54 18.35 24.08
C GLU A 85 -13.02 17.42 22.96
N ILE A 86 -12.98 16.11 23.22
CA ILE A 86 -13.41 15.08 22.27
C ILE A 86 -14.93 15.14 22.12
N HIS A 87 -15.40 15.88 21.12
CA HIS A 87 -16.81 15.93 20.74
C HIS A 87 -17.12 14.87 19.67
N PRO A 88 -18.21 14.10 19.77
CA PRO A 88 -18.55 13.06 18.79
C PRO A 88 -18.60 13.57 17.34
N LEU A 89 -19.16 14.76 17.10
CA LEU A 89 -19.19 15.36 15.76
C LEU A 89 -17.80 15.80 15.26
N ALA A 90 -16.93 16.27 16.15
CA ALA A 90 -15.56 16.65 15.80
C ALA A 90 -14.76 15.41 15.35
N LYS A 91 -14.94 14.29 16.05
CA LYS A 91 -14.38 13.00 15.66
C LYS A 91 -14.87 12.58 14.27
N ILE A 92 -16.19 12.60 14.03
CA ILE A 92 -16.76 12.22 12.72
C ILE A 92 -16.21 13.10 11.59
N ALA A 93 -16.08 14.42 11.81
CA ALA A 93 -15.55 15.31 10.79
C ALA A 93 -14.10 14.96 10.40
N LYS A 94 -13.24 14.67 11.39
CA LYS A 94 -11.86 14.23 11.15
C LYS A 94 -11.80 12.85 10.49
N ASP A 95 -12.60 11.90 10.99
CA ASP A 95 -12.65 10.54 10.44
C ASP A 95 -13.09 10.54 8.96
N VAL A 96 -14.08 11.37 8.60
CA VAL A 96 -14.54 11.52 7.21
C VAL A 96 -13.46 12.15 6.32
N ALA A 97 -12.76 13.17 6.83
CA ALA A 97 -11.70 13.82 6.07
C ALA A 97 -10.52 12.86 5.82
N ALA A 98 -10.10 12.10 6.83
CA ALA A 98 -9.09 11.06 6.70
C ALA A 98 -9.55 9.92 5.77
N GLY A 99 -10.83 9.54 5.84
CA GLY A 99 -11.45 8.58 4.92
C GLY A 99 -11.38 9.05 3.46
N GLY A 100 -11.52 10.35 3.20
CA GLY A 100 -11.34 10.94 1.87
C GLY A 100 -9.93 10.74 1.32
N VAL A 101 -8.90 10.97 2.15
CA VAL A 101 -7.49 10.71 1.79
C VAL A 101 -7.27 9.23 1.47
N LEU A 102 -7.85 8.33 2.26
CA LEU A 102 -7.74 6.89 2.03
C LEU A 102 -8.33 6.50 0.67
N ILE A 103 -9.52 6.98 0.33
CA ILE A 103 -10.17 6.68 -0.95
C ILE A 103 -9.33 7.24 -2.12
N ALA A 104 -8.85 8.48 -2.01
CA ALA A 104 -8.00 9.08 -3.03
C ALA A 104 -6.70 8.28 -3.23
N SER A 105 -6.10 7.81 -2.13
CA SER A 105 -4.88 7.01 -2.16
C SER A 105 -5.09 5.64 -2.79
N LEU A 106 -6.20 4.96 -2.47
CA LEU A 106 -6.57 3.69 -3.11
C LEU A 106 -6.81 3.85 -4.60
N ASN A 107 -7.49 4.93 -5.01
CA ASN A 107 -7.66 5.26 -6.42
C ASN A 107 -6.31 5.47 -7.12
N ALA A 108 -5.40 6.23 -6.52
CA ALA A 108 -4.07 6.45 -7.10
C ALA A 108 -3.26 5.16 -7.24
N VAL A 109 -3.37 4.23 -6.28
CA VAL A 109 -2.77 2.89 -6.39
C VAL A 109 -3.40 2.08 -7.51
N ALA A 110 -4.73 2.07 -7.63
CA ALA A 110 -5.42 1.34 -8.69
C ALA A 110 -5.06 1.87 -10.09
N VAL A 111 -5.06 3.20 -10.26
CA VAL A 111 -4.65 3.86 -11.50
C VAL A 111 -3.18 3.56 -11.81
N GLY A 112 -2.29 3.70 -10.83
CA GLY A 112 -0.87 3.38 -11.00
C GLY A 112 -0.67 1.92 -11.41
N TYR A 113 -1.38 0.98 -10.78
CA TYR A 113 -1.35 -0.42 -11.17
C TYR A 113 -1.78 -0.62 -12.62
N LEU A 114 -2.92 -0.07 -13.05
CA LEU A 114 -3.42 -0.23 -14.42
C LEU A 114 -2.44 0.33 -15.46
N ILE A 115 -1.93 1.55 -15.25
CA ILE A 115 -1.00 2.19 -16.18
C ILE A 115 0.32 1.42 -16.24
N PHE A 116 0.90 1.05 -15.10
CA PHE A 116 2.20 0.40 -15.09
C PHE A 116 2.11 -1.09 -15.48
N TYR A 117 1.01 -1.78 -15.19
CA TYR A 117 0.80 -3.17 -15.56
C TYR A 117 0.95 -3.39 -17.07
N ASP A 118 0.29 -2.57 -17.88
CA ASP A 118 0.34 -2.69 -19.35
C ASP A 118 1.75 -2.44 -19.88
N LYS A 119 2.48 -1.47 -19.31
CA LYS A 119 3.85 -1.13 -19.74
C LYS A 119 4.86 -2.19 -19.35
N PHE A 120 4.78 -2.72 -18.13
CA PHE A 120 5.60 -3.86 -17.72
C PHE A 120 5.30 -5.11 -18.57
N MET A 121 4.04 -5.31 -18.97
CA MET A 121 3.65 -6.42 -19.85
C MET A 121 4.20 -6.24 -21.28
N HIS A 122 4.24 -5.01 -21.81
CA HIS A 122 4.74 -4.77 -23.17
C HIS A 122 6.27 -4.87 -23.27
N LEU A 123 7.01 -4.43 -22.24
CA LEU A 123 8.46 -4.67 -22.10
C LEU A 123 8.78 -6.19 -22.07
N SER A 124 7.83 -6.95 -21.55
CA SER A 124 7.89 -8.39 -21.37
C SER A 124 7.61 -9.18 -22.66
N GLN A 125 6.98 -8.62 -23.71
CA GLN A 125 6.69 -9.38 -24.96
C GLN A 125 7.95 -9.89 -25.70
N SER A 126 9.09 -9.21 -25.58
CA SER A 126 10.39 -9.72 -26.07
C SER A 126 10.97 -10.85 -25.20
N VAL A 127 10.43 -11.08 -24.00
CA VAL A 127 10.84 -12.11 -23.03
C VAL A 127 9.77 -13.22 -22.88
N ILE A 128 8.50 -12.95 -23.20
CA ILE A 128 7.29 -13.74 -22.92
C ILE A 128 7.07 -14.96 -23.81
N VAL A 129 7.72 -15.10 -24.98
CA VAL A 129 7.59 -16.35 -25.77
C VAL A 129 8.03 -17.58 -24.95
N SER A 130 8.90 -17.40 -23.95
CA SER A 130 9.35 -18.46 -23.04
C SER A 130 8.49 -18.64 -21.77
N ILE A 131 7.54 -17.75 -21.44
CA ILE A 131 6.78 -17.74 -20.17
C ILE A 131 5.27 -17.83 -20.42
N ARG A 132 4.83 -18.63 -21.39
CA ARG A 132 3.42 -18.68 -21.85
C ARG A 132 2.59 -19.86 -21.30
N LYS A 133 2.84 -20.34 -20.07
CA LYS A 133 2.09 -21.51 -19.54
C LYS A 133 1.59 -21.50 -18.08
N SER A 134 1.68 -20.42 -17.29
CA SER A 134 1.12 -20.42 -15.91
C SER A 134 0.53 -19.07 -15.48
N ASP A 135 -0.69 -19.07 -14.89
CA ASP A 135 -1.45 -17.90 -14.39
C ASP A 135 -0.74 -17.09 -13.30
N PRO A 136 -0.31 -15.84 -13.57
CA PRO A 136 0.33 -14.96 -12.58
C PRO A 136 -0.65 -14.34 -11.56
N HIS A 137 -1.94 -14.28 -11.91
CA HIS A 137 -2.96 -13.59 -11.10
C HIS A 137 -3.25 -14.27 -9.76
N VAL A 138 -3.12 -15.59 -9.68
CA VAL A 138 -3.43 -16.37 -8.46
C VAL A 138 -2.40 -16.11 -7.36
N THR A 139 -1.12 -15.98 -7.73
CA THR A 139 -0.04 -15.67 -6.78
C THR A 139 -0.20 -14.26 -6.20
N LEU A 140 -0.62 -13.28 -7.01
CA LEU A 140 -0.89 -11.92 -6.54
C LEU A 140 -2.06 -11.90 -5.53
N ILE A 141 -3.15 -12.61 -5.82
CA ILE A 141 -4.29 -12.77 -4.91
C ILE A 141 -3.86 -13.44 -3.61
N CYS A 142 -3.03 -14.48 -3.68
CA CYS A 142 -2.48 -15.15 -2.51
C CYS A 142 -1.68 -14.20 -1.61
N ILE A 143 -0.78 -13.39 -2.18
CA ILE A 143 0.02 -12.42 -1.42
C ILE A 143 -0.88 -11.40 -0.72
N VAL A 144 -1.87 -10.84 -1.42
CA VAL A 144 -2.81 -9.86 -0.84
C VAL A 144 -3.60 -10.47 0.32
N LEU A 145 -4.12 -11.69 0.16
CA LEU A 145 -4.88 -12.38 1.21
C LEU A 145 -4.03 -12.71 2.44
N VAL A 146 -2.76 -13.08 2.26
CA VAL A 146 -1.82 -13.31 3.36
C VAL A 146 -1.56 -12.02 4.13
N LEU A 147 -1.32 -10.91 3.44
CA LEU A 147 -1.10 -9.61 4.08
C LEU A 147 -2.33 -9.14 4.88
N ILE A 148 -3.54 -9.29 4.31
CA ILE A 148 -4.80 -8.98 5.02
C ILE A 148 -4.95 -9.87 6.25
N SER A 149 -4.74 -11.18 6.10
CA SER A 149 -4.87 -12.15 7.20
C SER A 149 -3.90 -11.84 8.34
N VAL A 150 -2.65 -11.48 8.04
CA VAL A 150 -1.66 -11.07 9.05
C VAL A 150 -2.12 -9.83 9.81
N VAL A 151 -2.63 -8.81 9.11
CA VAL A 151 -3.13 -7.58 9.75
C VAL A 151 -4.33 -7.86 10.65
N VAL A 152 -5.29 -8.66 10.19
CA VAL A 152 -6.48 -9.05 10.97
C VAL A 152 -6.07 -9.82 12.22
N VAL A 153 -5.22 -10.84 12.11
CA VAL A 153 -4.80 -11.64 13.28
C VAL A 153 -4.00 -10.77 14.27
N LYS A 154 -3.11 -9.90 13.79
CA LYS A 154 -2.38 -8.94 14.66
C LYS A 154 -3.32 -7.97 15.38
N ALA A 155 -4.37 -7.51 14.71
CA ALA A 155 -5.36 -6.61 15.32
C ALA A 155 -6.16 -7.30 16.43
N LEU A 156 -6.39 -8.61 16.32
CA LEU A 156 -7.10 -9.41 17.33
C LEU A 156 -6.20 -9.80 18.51
N THR A 157 -4.92 -10.08 18.27
CA THR A 157 -4.00 -10.56 19.32
C THR A 157 -3.39 -9.46 20.17
N SER A 158 -3.53 -8.17 19.80
CA SER A 158 -3.15 -6.99 20.60
C SER A 158 -1.74 -7.07 21.25
N THR A 159 -0.76 -7.64 20.54
CA THR A 159 0.62 -7.80 21.02
C THR A 159 1.62 -7.06 20.13
N GLY A 160 2.60 -6.38 20.74
CA GLY A 160 3.68 -5.67 20.04
C GLY A 160 3.23 -4.41 19.30
N THR A 161 4.08 -3.89 18.39
CA THR A 161 3.73 -2.80 17.46
C THR A 161 3.53 -3.36 16.05
N PRO A 162 2.69 -2.75 15.18
CA PRO A 162 2.32 -3.35 13.88
C PRO A 162 3.50 -3.77 12.98
N LEU A 163 4.60 -3.01 13.03
CA LEU A 163 5.79 -3.18 12.19
C LEU A 163 7.01 -3.77 12.94
N GLN A 164 7.01 -3.75 14.28
CA GLN A 164 8.08 -4.33 15.13
C GLN A 164 7.43 -5.18 16.22
N GLY A 165 7.42 -6.51 16.01
CA GLY A 165 6.83 -7.49 16.92
C GLY A 165 5.36 -7.81 16.65
N GLY A 166 4.80 -8.66 17.52
CA GLY A 166 3.39 -9.06 17.50
C GLY A 166 3.10 -10.37 16.77
N MET A 167 2.10 -11.11 17.25
CA MET A 167 1.68 -12.40 16.69
C MET A 167 0.61 -12.20 15.59
N PRO A 168 0.79 -12.72 14.36
CA PRO A 168 1.91 -13.52 13.85
C PRO A 168 2.98 -12.69 13.12
N SER A 169 4.16 -13.28 12.89
CA SER A 169 5.22 -12.68 12.07
C SER A 169 4.81 -12.56 10.60
N GLY A 170 4.60 -11.34 10.13
CA GLY A 170 4.20 -11.07 8.73
C GLY A 170 5.27 -11.45 7.69
N HIS A 171 6.56 -11.30 8.03
CA HIS A 171 7.66 -11.69 7.14
C HIS A 171 7.73 -13.22 6.98
N ALA A 172 7.52 -13.97 8.07
CA ALA A 172 7.45 -15.42 8.00
C ALA A 172 6.21 -15.88 7.23
N ALA A 173 5.04 -15.27 7.48
CA ALA A 173 3.81 -15.59 6.76
C ALA A 173 3.95 -15.39 5.24
N LEU A 174 4.50 -14.25 4.81
CA LEU A 174 4.72 -13.98 3.40
C LEU A 174 5.74 -14.94 2.78
N ALA A 175 6.87 -15.18 3.45
CA ALA A 175 7.92 -16.04 2.92
C ALA A 175 7.45 -17.50 2.73
N PHE A 176 6.70 -18.03 3.69
CA PHE A 176 6.15 -19.39 3.61
C PHE A 176 4.98 -19.50 2.63
N ALA A 177 4.16 -18.45 2.47
CA ALA A 177 3.13 -18.41 1.42
C ALA A 177 3.74 -18.43 0.02
N LEU A 178 4.84 -17.70 -0.20
CA LEU A 178 5.58 -17.70 -1.46
C LEU A 178 6.23 -19.06 -1.74
N ALA A 179 6.89 -19.67 -0.75
CA ALA A 179 7.46 -21.01 -0.89
C ALA A 179 6.38 -22.06 -1.25
N THR A 180 5.21 -21.96 -0.63
CA THR A 180 4.06 -22.83 -0.92
C THR A 180 3.50 -22.57 -2.32
N SER A 181 3.40 -21.30 -2.75
CA SER A 181 2.98 -20.95 -4.11
C SER A 181 3.96 -21.47 -5.16
N ILE A 182 5.27 -21.36 -4.92
CA ILE A 182 6.33 -21.92 -5.77
C ILE A 182 6.13 -23.43 -5.92
N THR A 183 5.85 -24.12 -4.81
CA THR A 183 5.63 -25.58 -4.81
C THR A 183 4.39 -25.97 -5.61
N MET A 184 3.32 -25.16 -5.54
CA MET A 184 2.07 -25.42 -6.26
C MET A 184 2.15 -25.07 -7.76
N ILE A 185 3.05 -24.16 -8.15
CA ILE A 185 3.23 -23.74 -9.55
C ILE A 185 4.29 -24.59 -10.25
N ILE A 186 5.36 -24.92 -9.53
CA ILE A 186 6.53 -25.61 -10.05
C ILE A 186 6.51 -27.02 -9.48
N GLU A 187 6.12 -27.99 -10.31
CA GLU A 187 6.16 -29.43 -10.00
C GLU A 187 7.61 -29.98 -9.93
N ASN A 188 8.54 -29.20 -9.38
CA ASN A 188 9.93 -29.58 -9.20
C ASN A 188 10.30 -29.56 -7.70
N PRO A 189 10.71 -30.71 -7.12
CA PRO A 189 10.99 -30.81 -5.69
C PRO A 189 12.22 -30.01 -5.26
N ILE A 190 13.21 -29.81 -6.13
CA ILE A 190 14.43 -29.06 -5.82
C ILE A 190 14.12 -27.57 -5.68
N VAL A 191 13.35 -27.01 -6.63
CA VAL A 191 12.96 -25.59 -6.60
C VAL A 191 12.07 -25.30 -5.39
N SER A 192 11.17 -26.23 -5.07
CA SER A 192 10.34 -26.18 -3.87
C SER A 192 11.19 -26.18 -2.59
N ALA A 193 12.16 -27.08 -2.49
CA ALA A 193 13.07 -27.16 -1.35
C ALA A 193 13.88 -25.87 -1.16
N LEU A 194 14.41 -25.29 -2.25
CA LEU A 194 15.12 -24.00 -2.20
C LEU A 194 14.21 -22.85 -1.72
N GLY A 195 12.95 -22.84 -2.17
CA GLY A 195 11.95 -21.88 -1.71
C GLY A 195 11.71 -21.96 -0.20
N TYR A 196 11.58 -23.18 0.34
CA TYR A 196 11.40 -23.37 1.79
C TYR A 196 12.68 -23.09 2.59
N ILE A 197 13.87 -23.39 2.08
CA ILE A 197 15.14 -22.98 2.71
C ILE A 197 15.20 -21.46 2.83
N MET A 198 14.85 -20.73 1.77
CA MET A 198 14.76 -19.28 1.81
C MET A 198 13.73 -18.81 2.84
N ALA A 199 12.55 -19.42 2.90
CA ALA A 199 11.53 -19.06 3.89
C ALA A 199 12.01 -19.28 5.34
N ILE A 200 12.76 -20.35 5.58
CA ILE A 200 13.39 -20.64 6.88
C ILE A 200 14.46 -19.60 7.21
N LEU A 201 15.31 -19.19 6.28
CA LEU A 201 16.30 -18.14 6.50
C LEU A 201 15.65 -16.79 6.83
N VAL A 202 14.56 -16.44 6.12
CA VAL A 202 13.77 -15.25 6.45
C VAL A 202 13.20 -15.37 7.87
N ALA A 203 12.60 -16.50 8.23
CA ALA A 203 12.10 -16.74 9.58
C ALA A 203 13.19 -16.64 10.66
N GLN A 204 14.35 -17.27 10.43
CA GLN A 204 15.50 -17.23 11.34
C GLN A 204 16.00 -15.80 11.54
N SER A 205 16.08 -14.99 10.47
CA SER A 205 16.51 -13.59 10.58
C SER A 205 15.63 -12.76 11.51
N ARG A 206 14.33 -13.10 11.64
CA ARG A 206 13.39 -12.41 12.55
C ARG A 206 13.62 -12.79 14.00
N ILE A 207 14.02 -14.04 14.25
CA ILE A 207 14.33 -14.56 15.58
C ILE A 207 15.69 -14.02 16.05
N GLU A 208 16.71 -14.09 15.20
CA GLU A 208 18.07 -13.61 15.50
C GLU A 208 18.11 -12.10 15.71
N GLY A 209 17.36 -11.35 14.89
CA GLY A 209 17.16 -9.91 15.07
C GLY A 209 16.38 -9.53 16.34
N LYS A 210 15.91 -10.50 17.14
CA LYS A 210 15.06 -10.31 18.33
C LYS A 210 13.79 -9.49 18.04
N ILE A 211 13.28 -9.57 16.81
CA ILE A 211 12.08 -8.84 16.38
C ILE A 211 10.83 -9.67 16.65
N HIS A 212 10.91 -10.99 16.47
CA HIS A 212 9.83 -11.93 16.74
C HIS A 212 10.32 -13.11 17.56
N THR A 213 9.44 -13.68 18.38
CA THR A 213 9.74 -14.94 19.07
C THR A 213 9.68 -16.13 18.10
N PHE A 214 10.24 -17.26 18.51
CA PHE A 214 10.13 -18.52 17.77
C PHE A 214 8.66 -18.86 17.47
N TRP A 215 7.77 -18.74 18.46
CA TRP A 215 6.35 -19.07 18.33
C TRP A 215 5.58 -18.09 17.44
N GLU A 216 5.87 -16.79 17.49
CA GLU A 216 5.27 -15.81 16.57
C GLU A 216 5.67 -16.06 15.11
N THR A 217 6.91 -16.52 14.92
CA THR A 217 7.47 -16.85 13.61
C THR A 217 6.84 -18.13 13.05
N VAL A 218 6.71 -19.17 13.89
CA VAL A 218 6.01 -20.41 13.54
C VAL A 218 4.53 -20.14 13.22
N ALA A 219 3.83 -19.33 14.02
CA ALA A 219 2.44 -18.97 13.76
C ALA A 219 2.28 -18.24 12.41
N GLY A 220 3.21 -17.34 12.08
CA GLY A 220 3.27 -16.70 10.77
C GLY A 220 3.46 -17.69 9.63
N ALA A 221 4.46 -18.57 9.75
CA ALA A 221 4.73 -19.60 8.75
C ALA A 221 3.49 -20.47 8.48
N LEU A 222 2.83 -20.97 9.53
CA LEU A 222 1.62 -21.78 9.41
C LEU A 222 0.47 -21.03 8.73
N LEU A 223 0.23 -19.77 9.12
CA LEU A 223 -0.79 -18.93 8.50
C LEU A 223 -0.52 -18.76 6.99
N GLY A 224 0.72 -18.47 6.62
CA GLY A 224 1.14 -18.30 5.23
C GLY A 224 0.93 -19.55 4.38
N ILE A 225 1.35 -20.71 4.90
CA ILE A 225 1.15 -22.02 4.24
C ILE A 225 -0.35 -22.28 4.04
N LEU A 226 -1.15 -22.11 5.09
CA LEU A 226 -2.56 -22.46 5.09
C LEU A 226 -3.36 -21.59 4.10
N VAL A 227 -3.13 -20.28 4.10
CA VAL A 227 -3.78 -19.37 3.14
C VAL A 227 -3.37 -19.71 1.71
N ALA A 228 -2.09 -19.99 1.46
CA ALA A 228 -1.63 -20.38 0.13
C ALA A 228 -2.25 -21.70 -0.33
N MET A 229 -2.30 -22.73 0.52
CA MET A 229 -2.96 -24.00 0.20
C MET A 229 -4.44 -23.79 -0.16
N LEU A 230 -5.18 -23.00 0.60
CA LEU A 230 -6.60 -22.73 0.32
C LEU A 230 -6.81 -22.03 -1.03
N VAL A 231 -6.01 -21.00 -1.33
CA VAL A 231 -6.13 -20.24 -2.60
C VAL A 231 -5.85 -21.14 -3.80
N PHE A 232 -4.80 -21.96 -3.73
CA PHE A 232 -4.45 -22.87 -4.81
C PHE A 232 -5.40 -24.08 -4.91
N GLN A 233 -5.97 -24.54 -3.79
CA GLN A 233 -6.99 -25.60 -3.79
C GLN A 233 -8.30 -25.15 -4.44
N ILE A 234 -8.75 -23.91 -4.20
CA ILE A 234 -9.92 -23.33 -4.87
C ILE A 234 -9.70 -23.23 -6.38
N LYS A 235 -8.47 -22.89 -6.82
CA LYS A 235 -8.11 -22.93 -8.24
C LYS A 235 -8.29 -24.33 -8.81
N ILE A 236 -7.77 -25.36 -8.12
CA ILE A 236 -7.88 -26.75 -8.58
C ILE A 236 -9.35 -27.16 -8.70
N PHE A 237 -10.21 -26.81 -7.74
CA PHE A 237 -11.64 -27.14 -7.78
C PHE A 237 -12.45 -26.44 -8.88
N ASN A 238 -12.09 -25.21 -9.28
CA ASN A 238 -12.80 -24.48 -10.33
C ASN A 238 -12.44 -24.93 -11.77
N PHE A 239 -11.41 -25.78 -11.91
CA PHE A 239 -10.95 -26.32 -13.19
C PHE A 239 -11.28 -27.82 -13.39
N TYR A 240 -12.06 -28.42 -12.48
CA TYR A 240 -12.66 -29.76 -12.62
C TYR A 240 -14.18 -29.70 -12.68
#